data_AF-A0A0Q5WVV7-F1
#
_entry.id   AF-A0A0Q5WVV7-F1
#
_cell.length_a   1.000
_cell.length_b   1.000
_cell.length_c   1.000
_cell.angle_alpha   90.00
_cell.angle_beta   90.00
_cell.angle_gamma   90.00
#
_symmetry.space_group_name_H-M   'P 1'
#
loop_
_entity.id
_entity.type
_entity.pdbx_description
1 polymer ?
#
loop_
_entity_poly.entity_id
_entity_poly.type
_entity_poly.pdbx_seq_one_letter_code
_entity_poly.pdbx_strand_id
1 'polypeptide(L)' 'MNNLSEASMDVLNIVSKTETSVARLLPLLSLLETPEQPDRLGQMLQVLHLILDMQQQQAAALKSCADRLDRLARR' A
#
# COMPACT_ATOMS: atom_id res chain seq x y z
N MET A 1 -23.63 -2.38 -9.30
CA MET A 1 -22.88 -1.17 -8.93
C MET A 1 -22.71 -1.22 -7.43
N ASN A 2 -21.53 -1.63 -6.94
CA ASN A 2 -21.32 -1.84 -5.51
C ASN A 2 -21.06 -0.50 -4.85
N ASN A 3 -22.02 -0.09 -4.04
CA ASN A 3 -22.08 1.21 -3.40
C ASN A 3 -20.94 1.33 -2.39
N LEU A 4 -19.85 2.01 -2.76
CA LEU A 4 -18.87 2.55 -1.81
C LEU A 4 -19.55 3.44 -0.75
N SER A 5 -20.79 3.88 -1.00
CA SER A 5 -21.67 4.56 -0.04
C SER A 5 -22.02 3.73 1.21
N GLU A 6 -21.89 2.40 1.18
CA GLU A 6 -22.14 1.52 2.33
C GLU A 6 -20.85 1.15 3.08
N ALA A 7 -19.68 1.52 2.54
CA ALA A 7 -18.42 1.28 3.22
C ALA A 7 -18.28 2.23 4.42
N SER A 8 -18.07 1.69 5.62
CA SER A 8 -17.84 2.52 6.81
C SER A 8 -16.66 3.49 6.58
N MET A 9 -16.73 4.67 7.19
CA MET A 9 -15.69 5.71 7.06
C MET A 9 -14.26 5.20 7.34
N ASP A 10 -14.13 4.19 8.21
CA ASP A 10 -12.87 3.48 8.48
C ASP A 10 -12.29 2.81 7.23
N VAL A 11 -13.13 2.13 6.44
CA VAL A 11 -12.75 1.42 5.23
C VAL A 11 -12.32 2.41 4.16
N LEU A 12 -13.10 3.49 3.97
CA LEU A 12 -12.77 4.56 3.03
C LEU A 12 -11.44 5.24 3.39
N ASN A 13 -11.17 5.45 4.68
CA ASN A 13 -9.90 5.97 5.17
C ASN A 13 -8.73 5.01 4.90
N ILE A 14 -8.92 3.70 5.07
CA ILE A 14 -7.88 2.70 4.76
C ILE A 14 -7.59 2.69 3.26
N VAL A 15 -8.62 2.69 2.41
CA VAL A 15 -8.48 2.73 0.94
C VAL A 15 -7.75 4.00 0.51
N SER A 16 -8.18 5.17 0.96
CA SER A 16 -7.56 6.46 0.62
C SER A 16 -6.09 6.55 1.05
N LYS A 17 -5.76 6.05 2.26
CA LYS A 17 -4.37 5.97 2.73
C LYS A 17 -3.53 5.02 1.89
N THR A 18 -4.12 3.91 1.46
CA THR A 18 -3.46 2.92 0.59
C THR A 18 -3.17 3.53 -0.79
N GLU A 19 -4.16 4.17 -1.42
CA GLU A 19 -4.00 4.86 -2.70
C GLU A 19 -2.94 5.95 -2.65
N THR A 20 -2.98 6.81 -1.63
CA THR A 20 -1.98 7.88 -1.42
C THR A 20 -0.58 7.30 -1.28
N SER A 21 -0.46 6.19 -0.57
CA SER A 21 0.82 5.52 -0.35
C SER A 21 1.33 4.90 -1.65
N VAL A 22 0.50 4.19 -2.42
CA VAL A 22 0.87 3.62 -3.74
C VAL A 22 1.30 4.72 -4.72
N ALA A 23 0.57 5.85 -4.75
CA ALA A 23 0.93 6.99 -5.60
C ALA A 23 2.31 7.57 -5.29
N ARG A 24 2.76 7.51 -4.01
CA ARG A 24 4.11 7.93 -3.61
C ARG A 24 5.21 6.94 -4.00
N LEU A 25 4.87 5.68 -4.26
CA LEU A 25 5.82 4.63 -4.68
C LEU A 25 6.09 4.67 -6.19
N LEU A 26 5.14 5.13 -7.00
CA LEU A 26 5.31 5.20 -8.47
C LEU A 26 6.54 6.03 -8.91
N PRO A 27 6.80 7.24 -8.38
CA PRO A 27 8.00 8.01 -8.72
C PRO A 27 9.31 7.39 -8.22
N LEU A 28 9.23 6.51 -7.23
CA LEU A 28 10.40 5.83 -6.68
C LEU A 28 10.82 4.63 -7.53
N LEU A 29 9.86 3.99 -8.21
CA LEU A 29 10.14 2.92 -9.17
C LEU A 29 10.87 3.43 -10.42
N SER A 30 10.64 4.67 -10.86
CA SER A 30 11.37 5.24 -12.01
C SER A 30 12.86 5.48 -11.74
N LEU A 31 13.25 5.62 -10.47
CA LEU A 31 14.67 5.68 -10.08
C LEU A 31 15.39 4.33 -10.30
N LEU A 32 14.64 3.24 -10.48
CA LEU A 32 15.20 1.91 -10.70
C LEU A 32 15.57 1.63 -12.18
N GLU A 33 15.18 2.49 -13.12
CA GLU A 33 15.28 2.21 -14.57
C GLU A 33 16.70 2.41 -15.16
N THR A 34 17.66 3.02 -14.45
CA THR A 34 19.04 3.25 -14.95
C THR A 34 20.14 2.92 -13.92
N PRO A 35 20.56 1.63 -13.83
CA PRO A 35 21.41 1.13 -12.75
C PRO A 35 22.92 1.30 -12.97
N GLU A 36 23.37 2.24 -13.81
CA GLU A 36 24.76 2.28 -14.30
C GLU A 36 25.83 2.72 -13.27
N GLN A 37 25.44 3.00 -12.01
CA GLN A 37 26.38 3.40 -10.95
C GLN A 37 26.18 2.58 -9.67
N PRO A 38 27.26 2.07 -9.03
CA PRO A 38 27.16 1.24 -7.83
C PRO A 38 26.48 1.95 -6.65
N ASP A 39 26.68 3.27 -6.50
CA ASP A 39 25.99 4.08 -5.49
C ASP A 39 24.47 4.17 -5.73
N ARG A 40 24.04 4.13 -6.99
CA ARG A 40 22.61 4.06 -7.33
C ARG A 40 22.01 2.72 -6.95
N LEU A 41 22.75 1.61 -7.08
CA LEU A 41 22.24 0.29 -6.71
C LEU A 41 21.92 0.22 -5.20
N GLY A 42 22.73 0.84 -4.35
CA GLY A 42 22.44 1.00 -2.92
C GLY A 42 21.19 1.85 -2.64
N GLN A 43 21.04 2.97 -3.35
CA GLN A 43 19.85 3.83 -3.25
C GLN A 43 18.58 3.12 -3.75
N MET A 44 18.68 2.38 -4.85
CA MET A 44 17.61 1.54 -5.41
C MET A 44 17.17 0.48 -4.41
N LEU A 45 18.09 -0.19 -3.74
CA LEU A 45 17.79 -1.18 -2.69
C LEU A 45 17.12 -0.54 -1.47
N GLN A 46 17.55 0.65 -1.03
CA GLN A 46 16.88 1.38 0.05
C GLN A 46 15.45 1.77 -0.33
N VAL A 47 15.27 2.25 -1.56
CA VAL A 47 13.95 2.61 -2.10
C VAL A 47 13.05 1.38 -2.19
N LEU A 48 13.56 0.25 -2.69
CA LEU A 48 12.84 -1.02 -2.72
C LEU A 48 12.46 -1.50 -1.32
N HIS A 49 13.36 -1.37 -0.34
CA HIS A 49 13.07 -1.73 1.04
C HIS A 49 11.93 -0.88 1.63
N LEU A 50 11.96 0.44 1.41
CA LEU A 50 10.86 1.33 1.82
C LEU A 50 9.53 0.97 1.14
N ILE A 51 9.57 0.61 -0.14
CA ILE A 51 8.40 0.14 -0.88
C ILE A 51 7.82 -1.13 -0.25
N LEU A 52 8.67 -2.11 0.06
CA LEU A 52 8.25 -3.38 0.66
C LEU A 52 7.67 -3.20 2.06
N ASP A 53 8.29 -2.38 2.91
CA ASP A 53 7.78 -2.06 4.25
C ASP A 53 6.40 -1.39 4.19
N MET A 54 6.22 -0.45 3.26
CA MET A 54 4.93 0.23 3.06
C MET A 54 3.85 -0.77 2.60
N GLN A 55 4.19 -1.67 1.67
CA GLN A 55 3.28 -2.72 1.20
C GLN A 55 2.92 -3.71 2.31
N GLN A 56 3.86 -4.08 3.18
CA GLN A 56 3.58 -4.95 4.32
C GLN A 56 2.59 -4.31 5.29
N GLN A 57 2.76 -3.02 5.60
CA GLN A 57 1.81 -2.29 6.45
C GLN A 57 0.41 -2.22 5.84
N GLN A 58 0.33 -1.98 4.52
CA GLN A 58 -0.95 -1.99 3.80
C GLN A 58 -1.62 -3.36 3.82
N ALA A 59 -0.86 -4.43 3.57
CA ALA A 59 -1.38 -5.80 3.62
C ALA A 59 -1.93 -6.15 5.01
N ALA A 60 -1.24 -5.73 6.08
CA ALA A 60 -1.72 -5.92 7.46
C ALA A 60 -3.02 -5.15 7.73
N ALA A 61 -3.11 -3.89 7.29
CA ALA A 61 -4.32 -3.08 7.44
C ALA A 61 -5.51 -3.68 6.68
N LEU A 62 -5.28 -4.14 5.45
CA LEU A 62 -6.31 -4.78 4.63
C LEU A 62 -6.80 -6.10 5.25
N LYS A 63 -5.87 -6.93 5.75
CA LYS A 63 -6.21 -8.17 6.46
C LYS A 63 -7.05 -7.90 7.70
N SER A 64 -6.67 -6.92 8.53
CA SER A 64 -7.45 -6.51 9.70
C SER A 64 -8.87 -6.06 9.31
N CYS A 65 -9.00 -5.34 8.20
CA CYS A 65 -10.29 -4.94 7.67
C CYS A 65 -11.13 -6.15 7.21
N ALA A 66 -10.53 -7.10 6.50
CA ALA A 66 -11.19 -8.32 6.07
C ALA A 66 -11.66 -9.17 7.26
N ASP A 67 -10.83 -9.33 8.29
CA ASP A 67 -11.19 -10.04 9.52
C ASP A 67 -12.36 -9.37 10.26
N ARG A 68 -12.41 -8.03 10.27
CA ARG A 68 -13.55 -7.28 10.83
C ARG A 68 -14.84 -7.51 10.03
N LEU A 69 -14.75 -7.52 8.71
CA LEU A 69 -15.91 -7.78 7.83
C LEU A 69 -16.43 -9.22 7.99
N ASP A 70 -15.56 -10.22 8.03
CA ASP A 70 -15.94 -11.62 8.25
C ASP A 70 -16.64 -11.82 9.61
N ARG A 71 -16.18 -11.14 10.67
CA ARG A 71 -16.87 -11.16 11.98
C ARG A 71 -18.26 -10.52 11.95
N LEU A 72 -18.43 -9.44 11.18
CA LEU A 72 -19.73 -8.79 11.02
C LEU A 72 -20.70 -9.64 10.19
N ALA A 73 -20.21 -10.31 9.15
CA ALA A 73 -21.02 -11.19 8.29
C ALA A 73 -21.52 -12.46 8.99
N ARG A 74 -20.88 -12.87 10.10
CA ARG A 74 -21.26 -14.05 10.90
C ARG A 74 -22.22 -13.73 12.05
N ARG A 75 -22.62 -12.47 12.23
CA ARG A 75 -23.63 -12.03 13.19
C ARG A 75 -24.97 -11.83 12.49
#